data_AF-A0A165JRU2-F1
#
_entry.id   AF-A0A165JRU2-F1
#
_cell.length_a   1.000
_cell.length_b   1.000
_cell.length_c   1.000
_cell.angle_alpha   90.00
_cell.angle_beta   90.00
_cell.angle_gamma   90.00
#
_symmetry.space_group_name_H-M   'P 1'
#
loop_
_entity.id
_entity.type
_entity.pdbx_description
1 polymer ?
#
loop_
_entity_poly.entity_id
_entity_poly.type
_entity_poly.pdbx_seq_one_letter_code
_entity_poly.pdbx_strand_id
1 'polypeptide(L)'
;MRSKAIAVGYSSVLALGLLSAAAPAMAGGEYKFNDDFSAKWNLKASVGAISRMESASKENLFAGDTPGGTAGSAVSDDGNLNYDGGEVVSSVVKAIGDFNLQYKNYGLFVQAKTWYDYTQKEGYVPQGNYPNGFQGGKLSDDGFHRNSQFQGATFQQVFAHGTFQVNEQPLKVAAGRKLLLWGRSLYSRGSFSSLNAVDLAALHRPGSEYTEFLTPSGMVTVDYNFTDRLSMKSFYQYEWRAANLDGCGTFFSTLDNTALGCDATFSSSAVIPNQDAYNAGAYIPRRDENEPKDGGQYGLKFDYAFPESKAKIGTYFFNYHSRLPYYSVTKEDSPLPQGITAGNDIAYFYEYPEDIQVFGLTADKTFEGVGNLALNLSYLPDMPIQINTPDLTTARVLEANGVPAAAASGLATIPQGTIDYVY
;
A
#
# COMPACT_ATOMS: atom_id res chain seq x y z
N MET A 1 11.12 -6.03 -45.31
CA MET A 1 11.17 -4.91 -44.36
C MET A 1 10.96 -5.48 -42.98
N ARG A 2 11.99 -5.39 -42.12
CA ARG A 2 12.00 -6.00 -40.79
C ARG A 2 11.26 -5.07 -39.83
N SER A 3 10.15 -5.55 -39.28
CA SER A 3 9.46 -4.92 -38.15
C SER A 3 10.39 -4.94 -36.94
N LYS A 4 10.78 -3.76 -36.45
CA LYS A 4 11.44 -3.61 -35.16
C LYS A 4 10.34 -3.55 -34.10
N ALA A 5 10.06 -4.70 -33.47
CA ALA A 5 9.43 -4.70 -32.16
C ALA A 5 10.42 -4.06 -31.18
N ILE A 6 10.09 -2.87 -30.67
CA ILE A 6 10.81 -2.25 -29.58
C ILE A 6 10.38 -2.99 -28.32
N ALA A 7 11.35 -3.62 -27.67
CA ALA A 7 11.17 -4.41 -26.47
C ALA A 7 10.58 -3.54 -25.37
N VAL A 8 9.39 -3.94 -24.90
CA VAL A 8 8.83 -3.56 -23.61
C VAL A 8 9.89 -3.90 -22.55
N GLY A 9 10.21 -2.92 -21.71
CA GLY A 9 11.23 -3.03 -20.68
C GLY A 9 11.11 -4.34 -19.92
N TYR A 10 12.17 -5.14 -20.01
CA TYR A 10 12.36 -6.25 -19.11
C TYR A 10 12.44 -5.65 -17.70
N SER A 11 11.38 -5.83 -16.90
CA SER A 11 11.49 -5.82 -15.45
C SER A 11 12.44 -6.97 -15.09
N SER A 12 13.74 -6.69 -15.13
CA SER A 12 14.74 -7.56 -14.56
C SER A 12 14.42 -7.65 -13.08
N VAL A 13 13.94 -8.81 -12.66
CA VAL A 13 13.92 -9.26 -11.28
C VAL A 13 15.39 -9.33 -10.85
N LEU A 14 15.99 -8.18 -10.49
CA LEU A 14 17.20 -8.16 -9.69
C LEU A 14 16.74 -8.58 -8.30
N ALA A 15 17.17 -9.77 -7.91
CA ALA A 15 17.08 -10.21 -6.53
C ALA A 15 17.85 -9.20 -5.68
N LEU A 16 17.15 -8.24 -5.08
CA LEU A 16 17.70 -7.38 -4.04
C LEU A 16 18.16 -8.31 -2.92
N GLY A 17 19.46 -8.55 -2.85
CA GLY A 17 20.08 -9.18 -1.71
C GLY A 17 19.81 -8.29 -0.50
N LEU A 18 18.97 -8.76 0.42
CA LEU A 18 18.74 -8.11 1.69
C LEU A 18 19.14 -9.09 2.78
N LEU A 19 19.93 -8.62 3.73
CA LEU A 19 20.13 -9.33 4.99
C LEU A 19 19.25 -8.66 6.03
N SER A 20 18.21 -9.37 6.46
CA SER A 20 17.35 -8.95 7.56
C SER A 20 17.61 -9.85 8.77
N ALA A 21 17.85 -9.24 9.93
CA ALA A 21 17.96 -9.93 11.21
C ALA A 21 17.00 -9.29 12.22
N ALA A 22 16.26 -10.11 12.97
CA ALA A 22 15.37 -9.64 14.03
C ALA A 22 15.39 -10.61 15.23
N ALA A 23 15.35 -10.05 16.45
CA ALA A 23 15.26 -10.79 17.70
C ALA A 23 13.92 -10.49 18.39
N PRO A 24 12.90 -11.37 18.26
CA PRO A 24 11.61 -11.18 18.90
C PRO A 24 11.60 -11.64 20.36
N ALA A 25 10.89 -10.91 21.22
CA ALA A 25 10.49 -11.32 22.56
C ALA A 25 8.95 -11.27 22.67
N MET A 26 8.36 -12.25 23.35
CA MET A 26 6.90 -12.34 23.49
C MET A 26 6.51 -12.52 24.95
N ALA A 27 5.44 -11.86 25.35
CA ALA A 27 4.76 -12.04 26.63
C ALA A 27 3.26 -12.09 26.40
N GLY A 28 2.53 -12.79 27.27
CA GLY A 28 1.09 -12.87 27.18
C GLY A 28 0.50 -13.56 28.38
N GLY A 29 -0.80 -13.39 28.57
CA GLY A 29 -1.51 -13.98 29.70
C GLY A 29 -3.02 -13.90 29.55
N GLU A 30 -3.69 -14.75 30.30
CA GLU A 30 -5.13 -14.70 30.52
C GLU A 30 -5.38 -14.45 32.00
N TYR A 31 -6.24 -13.48 32.30
CA TYR A 31 -6.78 -13.27 33.63
C TYR A 31 -8.28 -13.50 33.60
N LYS A 32 -8.76 -14.49 34.36
CA LYS A 32 -10.18 -14.74 34.56
C LYS A 32 -10.63 -14.07 35.84
N PHE A 33 -11.45 -13.03 35.71
CA PHE A 33 -12.00 -12.32 36.87
C PHE A 33 -13.12 -13.15 37.53
N ASN A 34 -13.92 -13.82 36.71
CA ASN A 34 -14.95 -14.78 37.11
C ASN A 34 -15.33 -15.66 35.89
N ASP A 35 -16.39 -16.46 36.00
CA ASP A 35 -16.86 -17.35 34.93
C ASP A 35 -17.34 -16.61 33.68
N ASP A 36 -17.84 -15.38 33.84
CA ASP A 36 -18.40 -14.57 32.76
C ASP A 36 -17.39 -13.58 32.17
N PHE A 37 -16.34 -13.19 32.90
CA PHE A 37 -15.46 -12.09 32.54
C PHE A 37 -13.98 -12.49 32.55
N SER A 38 -13.32 -12.35 31.40
CA SER A 38 -11.89 -12.59 31.25
C SER A 38 -11.20 -11.54 30.38
N ALA A 39 -9.91 -11.37 30.61
CA ALA A 39 -9.03 -10.57 29.78
C ALA A 39 -7.89 -11.44 29.26
N LYS A 40 -7.62 -11.37 27.97
CA LYS A 40 -6.43 -11.95 27.33
C LYS A 40 -5.58 -10.83 26.77
N TRP A 41 -4.27 -10.96 26.90
CA TRP A 41 -3.35 -10.00 26.33
C TRP A 41 -2.13 -10.70 25.77
N ASN A 42 -1.57 -10.11 24.71
CA ASN A 42 -0.31 -10.51 24.12
C ASN A 42 0.51 -9.26 23.83
N LEU A 43 1.83 -9.37 23.94
CA LEU A 43 2.78 -8.36 23.58
C LEU A 43 3.95 -9.02 22.87
N LYS A 44 4.28 -8.52 21.69
CA LYS A 44 5.48 -8.88 20.95
C LYS A 44 6.33 -7.64 20.78
N ALA A 45 7.60 -7.72 21.13
CA ALA A 45 8.59 -6.71 20.84
C ALA A 45 9.68 -7.30 19.94
N SER A 46 10.22 -6.50 19.03
CA SER A 46 11.36 -6.90 18.21
C SER A 46 12.33 -5.75 18.02
N VAL A 47 13.61 -6.12 17.93
CA VAL A 47 14.67 -5.26 17.44
C VAL A 47 15.23 -5.93 16.18
N GLY A 48 15.46 -5.17 15.12
CA GLY A 48 16.06 -5.71 13.91
C GLY A 48 16.64 -4.65 13.00
N ALA A 49 17.42 -5.09 12.02
CA ALA A 49 18.03 -4.23 11.02
C ALA A 49 17.97 -4.84 9.63
N ILE A 50 18.00 -3.99 8.61
CA ILE A 50 18.11 -4.36 7.19
C ILE A 50 19.35 -3.70 6.63
N SER A 51 20.14 -4.47 5.89
CA SER A 51 21.25 -3.94 5.09
C SER A 51 21.04 -4.20 3.60
N ARG A 52 21.37 -3.19 2.79
CA ARG A 52 21.46 -3.31 1.34
C ARG A 52 22.69 -4.15 0.99
N MET A 53 22.57 -5.20 0.19
CA MET A 53 23.75 -6.04 -0.13
C MET A 53 24.51 -5.61 -1.38
N GLU A 54 23.85 -4.95 -2.32
CA GLU A 54 24.43 -4.59 -3.62
C GLU A 54 24.21 -3.11 -3.91
N SER A 55 25.22 -2.45 -4.50
CA SER A 55 25.10 -1.05 -4.95
C SER A 55 24.08 -0.90 -6.08
N ALA A 56 23.54 0.31 -6.25
CA ALA A 56 22.61 0.60 -7.34
C ALA A 56 23.27 0.43 -8.71
N SER A 57 22.53 -0.16 -9.66
CA SER A 57 22.92 -0.11 -11.08
C SER A 57 22.80 1.32 -11.59
N LYS A 58 23.76 1.75 -12.43
CA LYS A 58 23.72 3.06 -13.10
C LYS A 58 22.49 3.23 -14.00
N GLU A 59 21.87 2.13 -14.41
CA GLU A 59 20.62 2.15 -15.19
C GLU A 59 19.40 2.60 -14.38
N ASN A 60 19.49 2.54 -13.05
CA ASN A 60 18.44 2.97 -12.12
C ASN A 60 18.72 4.33 -11.48
N LEU A 61 19.80 5.01 -11.89
CA LEU A 61 20.21 6.30 -11.35
C LEU A 61 20.01 7.37 -12.41
N PHE A 62 19.31 8.44 -12.04
CA PHE A 62 19.05 9.55 -12.93
C PHE A 62 20.33 10.22 -13.38
N ALA A 63 20.42 10.47 -14.69
CA ALA A 63 21.61 11.08 -15.28
C ALA A 63 21.90 12.50 -14.73
N GLY A 64 20.86 13.20 -14.25
CA GLY A 64 21.00 14.53 -13.65
C GLY A 64 21.65 14.49 -12.27
N ASP A 65 21.31 13.51 -11.44
CA ASP A 65 21.82 13.39 -10.07
C ASP A 65 23.13 12.61 -9.98
N THR A 66 23.40 11.70 -10.94
CA THR A 66 24.56 10.81 -10.90
C THR A 66 25.44 10.92 -12.15
N PRO A 67 26.73 11.27 -12.02
CA PRO A 67 27.69 11.17 -13.11
C PRO A 67 27.77 9.76 -13.71
N GLY A 68 27.32 9.63 -14.96
CA GLY A 68 27.28 8.36 -15.69
C GLY A 68 26.07 7.48 -15.36
N GLY A 69 25.09 7.98 -14.60
CA GLY A 69 23.75 7.41 -14.56
C GLY A 69 23.10 7.47 -15.94
N THR A 70 22.21 6.53 -16.22
CA THR A 70 21.55 6.42 -17.54
C THR A 70 20.04 6.37 -17.44
N ALA A 71 19.45 6.45 -16.24
CA ALA A 71 18.00 6.55 -16.10
C ALA A 71 17.55 7.91 -16.64
N GLY A 72 16.43 7.92 -17.37
CA GLY A 72 15.85 9.12 -17.95
C GLY A 72 14.88 9.86 -17.03
N SER A 73 14.70 9.41 -15.79
CA SER A 73 13.76 10.02 -14.84
C SER A 73 14.33 9.98 -13.42
N ALA A 74 14.04 11.03 -12.64
CA ALA A 74 14.49 11.24 -11.27
C ALA A 74 13.42 10.88 -10.22
N VAL A 75 12.39 10.12 -10.62
CA VAL A 75 11.19 9.86 -9.81
C VAL A 75 11.25 8.52 -9.09
N SER A 76 12.37 7.80 -9.13
CA SER A 76 12.46 6.43 -8.63
C SER A 76 13.87 6.05 -8.17
N ASP A 77 14.68 7.02 -7.76
CA ASP A 77 16.10 6.82 -7.49
C ASP A 77 16.59 7.45 -6.19
N ASP A 78 15.83 8.28 -5.47
CA ASP A 78 16.29 8.85 -4.19
C ASP A 78 16.69 7.75 -3.19
N GLY A 79 15.88 6.69 -3.07
CA GLY A 79 16.21 5.53 -2.25
C GLY A 79 17.47 4.78 -2.72
N ASN A 80 17.78 4.82 -4.02
CA ASN A 80 19.01 4.25 -4.55
C ASN A 80 20.23 5.13 -4.31
N LEU A 81 20.06 6.46 -4.38
CA LEU A 81 21.09 7.46 -4.14
C LEU A 81 21.45 7.58 -2.66
N ASN A 82 20.49 7.33 -1.76
CA ASN A 82 20.66 7.50 -0.33
C ASN A 82 21.41 6.36 0.38
N TYR A 83 21.54 5.19 -0.24
CA TYR A 83 22.10 4.00 0.42
C TYR A 83 23.01 3.20 -0.49
N ASP A 84 24.25 2.95 -0.08
CA ASP A 84 25.23 2.14 -0.81
C ASP A 84 25.18 0.64 -0.44
N GLY A 85 25.82 -0.18 -1.28
CA GLY A 85 25.99 -1.60 -0.99
C GLY A 85 26.77 -1.83 0.31
N GLY A 86 26.20 -2.63 1.22
CA GLY A 86 26.71 -2.92 2.55
C GLY A 86 26.13 -2.04 3.66
N GLU A 87 25.45 -0.94 3.32
CA GLU A 87 24.90 -0.03 4.34
C GLU A 87 23.65 -0.58 5.01
N VAL A 88 23.47 -0.22 6.28
CA VAL A 88 22.23 -0.44 7.01
C VAL A 88 21.22 0.62 6.56
N VAL A 89 20.06 0.18 6.10
CA VAL A 89 19.00 1.05 5.56
C VAL A 89 17.81 1.24 6.51
N SER A 90 17.72 0.39 7.53
CA SER A 90 16.67 0.42 8.57
C SER A 90 17.18 -0.27 9.83
N SER A 91 16.96 0.34 11.00
CA SER A 91 17.29 -0.22 12.32
C SER A 91 16.14 0.04 13.29
N VAL A 92 15.24 -0.93 13.43
CA VAL A 92 13.94 -0.74 14.08
C VAL A 92 13.89 -1.40 15.44
N VAL A 93 13.40 -0.65 16.42
CA VAL A 93 12.79 -1.18 17.65
C VAL A 93 11.28 -1.02 17.53
N LYS A 94 10.53 -2.07 17.78
CA LYS A 94 9.06 -2.03 17.68
C LYS A 94 8.39 -2.95 18.68
N ALA A 95 7.13 -2.66 18.96
CA ALA A 95 6.27 -3.55 19.71
C ALA A 95 4.83 -3.48 19.19
N ILE A 96 4.14 -4.63 19.23
CA ILE A 96 2.72 -4.75 18.95
C ILE A 96 2.08 -5.55 20.08
N GLY A 97 0.96 -5.06 20.59
CA GLY A 97 0.21 -5.73 21.64
C GLY A 97 -1.28 -5.76 21.33
N ASP A 98 -1.93 -6.83 21.75
CA ASP A 98 -3.38 -6.98 21.71
C ASP A 98 -3.95 -7.27 23.08
N PHE A 99 -5.18 -6.81 23.27
CA PHE A 99 -5.98 -6.97 24.47
C PHE A 99 -7.39 -7.35 24.06
N ASN A 100 -7.89 -8.45 24.62
CA ASN A 100 -9.21 -8.99 24.36
C ASN A 100 -9.96 -9.16 25.68
N LEU A 101 -10.98 -8.33 25.89
CA LEU A 101 -11.95 -8.50 26.96
C LEU A 101 -13.11 -9.36 26.49
N GLN A 102 -13.46 -10.37 27.27
CA GLN A 102 -14.63 -11.19 27.04
C GLN A 102 -15.60 -11.02 28.22
N TYR A 103 -16.85 -10.69 27.94
CA TYR A 103 -17.97 -10.71 28.88
C TYR A 103 -19.11 -11.56 28.32
N LYS A 104 -19.34 -12.75 28.88
CA LYS A 104 -20.31 -13.73 28.39
C LYS A 104 -20.13 -13.97 26.89
N ASN A 105 -21.11 -13.56 26.10
CA ASN A 105 -21.13 -13.73 24.65
C ASN A 105 -20.63 -12.49 23.88
N TYR A 106 -20.19 -11.44 24.57
CA TYR A 106 -19.64 -10.20 24.01
C TYR A 106 -18.14 -10.09 24.25
N GLY A 107 -17.44 -9.39 23.36
CA GLY A 107 -16.05 -9.04 23.58
C GLY A 107 -15.65 -7.70 22.99
N LEU A 108 -14.54 -7.16 23.49
CA LEU A 108 -13.87 -5.95 23.01
C LEU A 108 -12.42 -6.30 22.72
N PHE A 109 -12.01 -6.09 21.48
CA PHE A 109 -10.63 -6.29 21.03
C PHE A 109 -9.96 -4.95 20.74
N VAL A 110 -8.76 -4.77 21.28
CA VAL A 110 -7.90 -3.62 21.05
C VAL A 110 -6.51 -4.11 20.67
N GLN A 111 -5.92 -3.55 19.62
CA GLN A 111 -4.54 -3.82 19.21
C GLN A 111 -3.84 -2.51 18.91
N ALA A 112 -2.62 -2.35 19.42
CA ALA A 112 -1.79 -1.18 19.22
C ALA A 112 -0.37 -1.57 18.85
N LYS A 113 0.29 -0.75 18.02
CA LYS A 113 1.69 -0.90 17.64
C LYS A 113 2.47 0.38 17.88
N THR A 114 3.77 0.24 18.10
CA THR A 114 4.74 1.34 18.16
C THR A 114 6.05 0.93 17.50
N TRP A 115 6.78 1.90 16.97
CA TRP A 115 8.06 1.68 16.32
C TRP A 115 8.95 2.92 16.43
N TYR A 116 10.25 2.69 16.31
CA TYR A 116 11.29 3.70 16.16
C TYR A 116 12.37 3.11 15.25
N ASP A 117 12.63 3.75 14.11
CA ASP A 117 13.72 3.41 13.20
C ASP A 117 14.87 4.40 13.38
N TYR A 118 15.96 3.94 13.99
CA TYR A 118 17.13 4.76 14.24
C TYR A 118 17.84 5.18 12.95
N THR A 119 17.96 4.27 11.98
CA THR A 119 18.69 4.55 10.74
C THR A 119 17.97 5.60 9.92
N GLN A 120 16.64 5.49 9.78
CA GLN A 120 15.87 6.46 9.02
C GLN A 120 15.75 7.81 9.74
N LYS A 121 15.63 7.81 11.09
CA LYS A 121 15.45 9.06 11.86
C LYS A 121 16.73 9.87 12.07
N GLU A 122 17.85 9.17 12.33
CA GLU A 122 19.09 9.81 12.77
C GLU A 122 20.24 9.69 11.77
N GLY A 123 20.13 8.75 10.82
CA GLY A 123 21.16 8.48 9.81
C GLY A 123 21.34 9.65 8.85
N TYR A 124 22.58 9.81 8.40
CA TYR A 124 22.90 10.69 7.29
C TYR A 124 22.67 9.96 5.98
N VAL A 125 22.06 10.63 5.01
CA VAL A 125 21.97 10.19 3.62
C VAL A 125 22.49 11.29 2.68
N PRO A 126 23.11 10.96 1.54
CA PRO A 126 23.72 11.93 0.64
C PRO A 126 22.73 12.74 -0.21
N GLN A 127 21.59 12.17 -0.63
CA GLN A 127 20.63 12.83 -1.52
C GLN A 127 19.51 13.54 -0.75
N GLY A 128 18.99 12.93 0.32
CA GLY A 128 17.84 13.46 1.04
C GLY A 128 16.52 13.05 0.38
N ASN A 129 15.49 13.88 0.52
CA ASN A 129 14.15 13.67 -0.05
C ASN A 129 13.40 15.00 -0.21
N TYR A 130 12.22 14.98 -0.83
CA TYR A 130 11.43 16.22 -1.03
C TYR A 130 11.22 17.03 0.26
N PRO A 131 10.77 16.45 1.41
CA PRO A 131 10.59 17.19 2.66
C PRO A 131 11.82 17.93 3.18
N ASN A 132 13.03 17.47 2.88
CA ASN A 132 14.28 18.14 3.27
C ASN A 132 14.91 18.97 2.13
N GLY A 133 14.24 19.06 0.99
CA GLY A 133 14.67 19.81 -0.20
C GLY A 133 15.78 19.14 -1.00
N PHE A 134 15.83 17.80 -1.02
CA PHE A 134 16.88 17.00 -1.67
C PHE A 134 18.28 17.42 -1.20
N GLN A 135 18.42 17.59 0.12
CA GLN A 135 19.69 17.97 0.73
C GLN A 135 20.25 16.79 1.53
N GLY A 136 21.53 16.51 1.32
CA GLY A 136 22.26 15.54 2.13
C GLY A 136 22.20 15.90 3.62
N GLY A 137 21.88 14.92 4.46
CA GLY A 137 21.58 15.15 5.87
C GLY A 137 20.70 14.04 6.44
N LYS A 138 19.97 14.37 7.50
CA LYS A 138 18.90 13.48 7.98
C LYS A 138 17.73 13.56 7.00
N LEU A 139 17.12 12.42 6.71
CA LEU A 139 15.83 12.39 6.02
C LEU A 139 14.78 13.10 6.88
N SER A 140 13.83 13.78 6.23
CA SER A 140 12.64 14.31 6.90
C SER A 140 11.42 13.45 6.59
N ASP A 141 10.63 13.15 7.62
CA ASP A 141 9.34 12.46 7.54
C ASP A 141 8.16 13.43 7.72
N ASP A 142 8.40 14.73 7.52
CA ASP A 142 7.37 15.76 7.54
C ASP A 142 6.41 15.57 6.36
N GLY A 143 5.11 15.66 6.63
CA GLY A 143 4.06 15.41 5.65
C GLY A 143 3.80 13.93 5.36
N PHE A 144 4.66 13.00 5.80
CA PHE A 144 4.42 11.57 5.63
C PHE A 144 3.18 11.12 6.41
N HIS A 145 2.48 10.13 5.87
CA HIS A 145 1.43 9.45 6.62
C HIS A 145 2.00 8.93 7.94
N ARG A 146 1.21 9.00 9.03
CA ARG A 146 1.64 8.59 10.39
C ARG A 146 2.31 7.23 10.43
N ASN A 147 1.83 6.26 9.65
CA ASN A 147 2.40 4.91 9.63
C ASN A 147 3.71 4.80 8.82
N SER A 148 4.09 5.80 8.04
CA SER A 148 5.34 5.87 7.28
C SER A 148 6.41 6.73 7.95
N GLN A 149 6.05 7.48 8.99
CA GLN A 149 7.02 8.20 9.81
C GLN A 149 8.03 7.24 10.45
N PHE A 150 9.24 7.75 10.70
CA PHE A 150 10.35 6.94 11.20
C PHE A 150 10.15 6.51 12.66
N GLN A 151 9.23 7.14 13.37
CA GLN A 151 8.79 6.73 14.69
C GLN A 151 7.29 6.97 14.88
N GLY A 152 6.67 6.20 15.76
CA GLY A 152 5.27 6.43 16.08
C GLY A 152 4.64 5.37 16.96
N ALA A 153 3.38 5.60 17.29
CA ALA A 153 2.50 4.61 17.90
C ALA A 153 1.11 4.78 17.29
N THR A 154 0.32 3.72 17.15
CA THR A 154 -1.06 3.79 16.65
C THR A 154 -1.90 2.62 17.11
N PHE A 155 -3.22 2.82 17.17
CA PHE A 155 -4.17 1.70 17.29
C PHE A 155 -4.35 1.05 15.91
N GLN A 156 -4.09 -0.25 15.85
CA GLN A 156 -4.31 -1.05 14.65
C GLN A 156 -5.82 -1.41 14.58
N GLN A 157 -6.33 -2.15 15.57
CA GLN A 157 -7.73 -2.62 15.60
C GLN A 157 -8.41 -2.22 16.91
N VAL A 158 -9.67 -1.78 16.82
CA VAL A 158 -10.55 -1.51 17.95
C VAL A 158 -11.97 -1.88 17.55
N PHE A 159 -12.49 -3.00 18.06
CA PHE A 159 -13.83 -3.44 17.71
C PHE A 159 -14.50 -4.23 18.83
N ALA A 160 -15.82 -4.13 18.89
CA ALA A 160 -16.66 -4.97 19.73
C ALA A 160 -17.25 -6.11 18.89
N HIS A 161 -17.50 -7.26 19.52
CA HIS A 161 -18.14 -8.39 18.88
C HIS A 161 -19.10 -9.12 19.81
N GLY A 162 -20.06 -9.82 19.23
CA GLY A 162 -21.04 -10.65 19.93
C GLY A 162 -21.24 -11.97 19.18
N THR A 163 -21.41 -13.06 19.93
CA THR A 163 -21.85 -14.35 19.38
C THR A 163 -23.22 -14.68 19.95
N PHE A 164 -24.14 -15.12 19.10
CA PHE A 164 -25.53 -15.43 19.45
C PHE A 164 -25.89 -16.79 18.87
N GLN A 165 -26.96 -17.39 19.39
CA GLN A 165 -27.54 -18.61 18.84
C GLN A 165 -28.87 -18.25 18.17
N VAL A 166 -28.99 -18.58 16.88
CA VAL A 166 -30.22 -18.40 16.10
C VAL A 166 -30.49 -19.74 15.42
N ASN A 167 -31.64 -20.36 15.71
CA ASN A 167 -31.98 -21.71 15.24
C ASN A 167 -30.89 -22.75 15.54
N GLU A 168 -30.34 -22.72 16.76
CA GLU A 168 -29.22 -23.58 17.20
C GLU A 168 -27.91 -23.39 16.44
N GLN A 169 -27.83 -22.40 15.56
CA GLN A 169 -26.66 -22.07 14.77
C GLN A 169 -26.00 -20.76 15.26
N PRO A 170 -24.66 -20.68 15.23
CA PRO A 170 -23.95 -19.49 15.67
C PRO A 170 -24.11 -18.32 14.68
N LEU A 171 -24.46 -17.16 15.23
CA LEU A 171 -24.44 -15.85 14.59
C LEU A 171 -23.37 -14.98 15.25
N LYS A 172 -22.36 -14.54 14.49
CA LYS A 172 -21.34 -13.61 14.97
C LYS A 172 -21.55 -12.25 14.34
N VAL A 173 -21.56 -11.22 15.17
CA VAL A 173 -21.63 -9.82 14.74
C VAL A 173 -20.42 -9.10 15.31
N ALA A 174 -19.75 -8.27 14.52
CA ALA A 174 -18.69 -7.40 15.01
C ALA A 174 -18.80 -6.02 14.38
N ALA A 175 -18.46 -4.99 15.14
CA ALA A 175 -18.48 -3.60 14.68
C ALA A 175 -17.29 -2.82 15.26
N GLY A 176 -16.64 -2.05 14.39
CA GLY A 176 -15.49 -1.22 14.74
C GLY A 176 -14.41 -1.31 13.67
N ARG A 177 -13.21 -0.81 13.99
CA ARG A 177 -12.06 -0.85 13.09
C ARG A 177 -11.35 -2.20 13.23
N LYS A 178 -11.43 -3.05 12.20
CA LYS A 178 -10.88 -4.43 12.23
C LYS A 178 -10.33 -4.86 10.88
N LEU A 179 -9.60 -5.98 10.87
CA LEU A 179 -9.19 -6.66 9.65
C LEU A 179 -10.29 -7.61 9.14
N LEU A 180 -10.39 -7.75 7.82
CA LEU A 180 -11.31 -8.64 7.14
C LEU A 180 -10.56 -9.74 6.38
N LEU A 181 -10.47 -10.92 6.99
CA LEU A 181 -9.69 -12.06 6.43
C LEU A 181 -10.64 -13.19 5.99
N TRP A 182 -11.00 -13.22 4.71
CA TRP A 182 -11.99 -14.15 4.13
C TRP A 182 -11.42 -15.39 3.45
N GLY A 183 -10.11 -15.59 3.44
CA GLY A 183 -9.46 -16.75 2.84
C GLY A 183 -7.95 -16.76 3.03
N ARG A 184 -7.30 -17.74 2.39
CA ARG A 184 -5.84 -17.95 2.42
C ARG A 184 -5.10 -17.26 1.26
N SER A 185 -5.82 -16.81 0.24
CA SER A 185 -5.25 -16.11 -0.92
C SER A 185 -5.08 -14.64 -0.59
N LEU A 186 -3.88 -14.31 -0.13
CA LEU A 186 -3.50 -12.95 0.29
C LEU A 186 -2.49 -12.31 -0.67
N TYR A 187 -1.87 -13.14 -1.52
CA TYR A 187 -0.83 -12.71 -2.46
C TYR A 187 -1.35 -12.36 -3.85
N SER A 188 -2.59 -12.74 -4.18
CA SER A 188 -3.22 -12.37 -5.46
C SER A 188 -3.85 -10.99 -5.32
N ARG A 189 -3.37 -10.02 -6.11
CA ARG A 189 -4.05 -8.72 -6.29
C ARG A 189 -5.43 -8.95 -6.90
N GLY A 190 -6.40 -8.10 -6.57
CA GLY A 190 -7.78 -8.19 -7.08
C GLY A 190 -8.63 -9.30 -6.45
N SER A 191 -8.24 -9.81 -5.28
CA SER A 191 -8.99 -10.85 -4.57
C SER A 191 -9.23 -10.45 -3.10
N PHE A 192 -9.30 -11.40 -2.16
CA PHE A 192 -9.50 -11.11 -0.74
C PHE A 192 -8.46 -10.17 -0.13
N SER A 193 -7.28 -10.06 -0.74
CA SER A 193 -6.26 -9.08 -0.38
C SER A 193 -6.78 -7.64 -0.48
N SER A 194 -7.69 -7.35 -1.41
CA SER A 194 -8.23 -6.01 -1.68
C SER A 194 -9.23 -5.53 -0.62
N LEU A 195 -9.68 -6.42 0.27
CA LEU A 195 -10.62 -6.11 1.35
C LEU A 195 -10.00 -5.30 2.48
N ASN A 196 -8.67 -5.24 2.55
CA ASN A 196 -7.94 -4.42 3.51
C ASN A 196 -6.92 -3.58 2.75
N ALA A 197 -6.74 -2.34 3.15
CA ALA A 197 -5.59 -1.58 2.71
C ALA A 197 -4.30 -2.17 3.27
N VAL A 198 -3.18 -1.86 2.63
CA VAL A 198 -1.86 -2.35 3.03
C VAL A 198 -1.04 -1.25 3.68
N ASP A 199 0.00 -1.63 4.42
CA ASP A 199 0.97 -0.77 5.08
C ASP A 199 2.37 -1.27 4.74
N LEU A 200 2.90 -0.79 3.61
CA LEU A 200 4.21 -1.22 3.08
C LEU A 200 5.35 -0.76 3.98
N ALA A 201 5.27 0.46 4.52
CA ALA A 201 6.22 0.93 5.52
C ALA A 201 6.28 0.01 6.74
N ALA A 202 5.13 -0.54 7.20
CA ALA A 202 5.15 -1.55 8.25
C ALA A 202 5.72 -2.89 7.79
N LEU A 203 5.38 -3.37 6.59
CA LEU A 203 5.91 -4.62 6.02
C LEU A 203 7.44 -4.62 5.93
N HIS A 204 8.02 -3.50 5.52
CA HIS A 204 9.45 -3.34 5.33
C HIS A 204 10.24 -3.09 6.63
N ARG A 205 9.57 -3.02 7.78
CA ARG A 205 10.27 -3.02 9.08
C ARG A 205 10.72 -4.44 9.45
N PRO A 206 11.98 -4.63 9.89
CA PRO A 206 12.46 -5.89 10.44
C PRO A 206 11.52 -6.51 11.47
N GLY A 207 11.20 -7.80 11.30
CA GLY A 207 10.34 -8.53 12.22
C GLY A 207 8.88 -8.05 12.19
N SER A 208 8.38 -7.58 11.04
CA SER A 208 6.97 -7.29 10.83
C SER A 208 6.09 -8.54 10.89
N GLU A 209 4.99 -8.44 11.63
CA GLU A 209 3.96 -9.46 11.65
C GLU A 209 2.98 -9.29 10.49
N TYR A 210 2.32 -10.39 10.15
CA TYR A 210 1.31 -10.43 9.09
C TYR A 210 0.20 -9.37 9.27
N THR A 211 -0.26 -9.12 10.50
CA THR A 211 -1.33 -8.15 10.78
C THR A 211 -0.86 -6.70 10.75
N GLU A 212 0.45 -6.45 10.81
CA GLU A 212 0.99 -5.09 10.78
C GLU A 212 1.03 -4.50 9.38
N PHE A 213 1.21 -5.36 8.37
CA PHE A 213 1.13 -5.03 6.94
C PHE A 213 -0.29 -4.70 6.47
N LEU A 214 -1.32 -5.05 7.23
CA LEU A 214 -2.70 -4.74 6.85
C LEU A 214 -3.22 -3.56 7.66
N THR A 215 -3.95 -2.69 7.00
CA THR A 215 -4.59 -1.50 7.58
C THR A 215 -6.07 -1.78 7.86
N PRO A 216 -6.48 -1.84 9.13
CA PRO A 216 -7.87 -2.05 9.51
C PRO A 216 -8.77 -0.89 9.09
N SER A 217 -10.03 -1.23 8.77
CA SER A 217 -11.06 -0.27 8.39
C SER A 217 -12.28 -0.41 9.30
N GLY A 218 -12.98 0.69 9.56
CA GLY A 218 -14.28 0.72 10.21
C GLY A 218 -15.32 -0.07 9.42
N MET A 219 -15.89 -1.10 10.05
CA MET A 219 -16.87 -1.97 9.41
C MET A 219 -17.83 -2.60 10.39
N VAL A 220 -18.92 -3.14 9.85
CA VAL A 220 -19.77 -4.15 10.49
C VAL A 220 -19.62 -5.45 9.73
N THR A 221 -19.45 -6.56 10.44
CA THR A 221 -19.39 -7.90 9.85
C THR A 221 -20.44 -8.80 10.48
N VAL A 222 -21.09 -9.63 9.66
CA VAL A 222 -22.00 -10.67 10.12
C VAL A 222 -21.58 -12.00 9.50
N ASP A 223 -21.26 -12.97 10.37
CA ASP A 223 -20.99 -14.35 9.99
C ASP A 223 -22.09 -15.25 10.56
N TYR A 224 -22.78 -16.01 9.71
CA TYR A 224 -23.89 -16.85 10.11
C TYR A 224 -23.75 -18.26 9.51
N ASN A 225 -23.90 -19.27 10.35
CA ASN A 225 -24.03 -20.64 9.89
C ASN A 225 -25.52 -20.93 9.64
N PHE A 226 -25.89 -21.30 8.42
CA PHE A 226 -27.24 -21.77 8.14
C PHE A 226 -27.42 -23.23 8.57
N THR A 227 -26.37 -24.02 8.38
CA THR A 227 -26.29 -25.44 8.75
C THR A 227 -24.84 -25.77 9.11
N ASP A 228 -24.59 -27.03 9.50
CA ASP A 228 -23.22 -27.55 9.73
C ASP A 228 -22.34 -27.55 8.48
N ARG A 229 -22.93 -27.34 7.29
CA ARG A 229 -22.23 -27.35 6.00
C ARG A 229 -22.26 -26.00 5.30
N LEU A 230 -23.33 -25.22 5.47
CA LEU A 230 -23.53 -23.96 4.75
C LEU A 230 -23.38 -22.77 5.69
N SER A 231 -22.50 -21.84 5.34
CA SER A 231 -22.29 -20.59 6.09
C SER A 231 -22.21 -19.39 5.16
N MET A 232 -22.52 -18.22 5.70
CA MET A 232 -22.34 -16.93 5.04
C MET A 232 -21.47 -16.02 5.89
N LYS A 233 -20.66 -15.22 5.20
CA LYS A 233 -19.96 -14.06 5.75
C LYS A 233 -20.39 -12.84 4.98
N SER A 234 -20.55 -11.73 5.69
CA SER A 234 -20.93 -10.45 5.09
C SER A 234 -20.22 -9.30 5.79
N PHE A 235 -20.00 -8.22 5.05
CA PHE A 235 -19.49 -6.98 5.63
C PHE A 235 -20.11 -5.76 4.96
N TYR A 236 -20.09 -4.67 5.72
CA TYR A 236 -20.24 -3.31 5.22
C TYR A 236 -19.14 -2.45 5.85
N GLN A 237 -18.28 -1.88 5.02
CA GLN A 237 -17.25 -0.92 5.42
C GLN A 237 -17.81 0.49 5.32
N TYR A 238 -17.65 1.27 6.39
CA TYR A 238 -18.10 2.66 6.51
C TYR A 238 -16.92 3.62 6.72
N GLU A 239 -15.70 3.12 6.56
CA GLU A 239 -14.45 3.88 6.62
C GLU A 239 -13.57 3.34 5.49
N TRP A 240 -13.24 4.19 4.53
CA TRP A 240 -12.26 3.89 3.51
C TRP A 240 -10.85 4.22 4.01
N ARG A 241 -9.86 3.51 3.49
CA ARG A 241 -8.45 3.64 3.87
C ARG A 241 -7.59 3.41 2.65
N ALA A 242 -6.71 4.35 2.31
CA ALA A 242 -5.67 4.17 1.31
C ALA A 242 -4.58 3.19 1.78
N ALA A 243 -3.85 2.62 0.84
CA ALA A 243 -2.60 1.92 1.08
C ALA A 243 -1.55 2.93 1.58
N ASN A 244 -0.86 2.54 2.66
CA ASN A 244 0.26 3.30 3.19
C ASN A 244 1.56 2.84 2.50
N LEU A 245 2.29 3.79 1.92
CA LEU A 245 3.50 3.54 1.14
C LEU A 245 4.75 3.97 1.92
N ASP A 246 5.90 3.39 1.59
CA ASP A 246 7.20 3.86 2.08
C ASP A 246 7.44 5.31 1.65
N GLY A 247 7.93 6.15 2.56
CA GLY A 247 8.18 7.56 2.27
C GLY A 247 9.38 7.77 1.33
N CYS A 248 9.33 8.79 0.47
CA CYS A 248 10.41 9.11 -0.48
C CYS A 248 11.77 9.26 0.19
N GLY A 249 12.81 8.85 -0.53
CA GLY A 249 14.19 8.79 -0.06
C GLY A 249 14.53 7.59 0.84
N THR A 250 13.53 6.88 1.39
CA THR A 250 13.80 5.61 2.08
C THR A 250 14.11 4.49 1.07
N PHE A 251 14.85 3.47 1.49
CA PHE A 251 15.35 2.42 0.59
C PHE A 251 14.25 1.64 -0.15
N PHE A 252 13.08 1.45 0.47
CA PHE A 252 11.97 0.73 -0.14
C PHE A 252 11.00 1.63 -0.91
N SER A 253 11.23 2.95 -0.94
CA SER A 253 10.49 3.86 -1.79
C SER A 253 10.83 3.57 -3.25
N THR A 254 9.88 3.00 -3.99
CA THR A 254 10.03 2.75 -5.42
C THR A 254 9.76 3.98 -6.28
N LEU A 255 9.05 4.98 -5.74
CA LEU A 255 8.67 6.20 -6.44
C LEU A 255 8.76 7.39 -5.48
N ASP A 256 9.46 8.43 -5.92
CA ASP A 256 9.81 9.60 -5.10
C ASP A 256 8.72 10.69 -5.08
N ASN A 257 7.59 10.43 -5.72
CA ASN A 257 6.45 11.36 -5.84
C ASN A 257 5.12 10.80 -5.32
N THR A 258 5.08 9.54 -4.85
CA THR A 258 3.81 8.82 -4.62
C THR A 258 3.33 8.86 -3.17
N ALA A 259 4.21 8.56 -2.21
CA ALA A 259 3.83 8.60 -0.80
C ALA A 259 3.42 10.02 -0.36
N LEU A 260 2.53 10.14 0.63
CA LEU A 260 2.17 11.44 1.21
C LEU A 260 3.44 12.17 1.70
N GLY A 261 3.51 13.49 1.48
CA GLY A 261 4.67 14.33 1.79
C GLY A 261 5.76 14.31 0.72
N CYS A 262 5.59 13.55 -0.35
CA CYS A 262 6.47 13.54 -1.51
C CYS A 262 5.80 14.32 -2.64
N ASP A 263 5.91 15.66 -2.59
CA ASP A 263 5.01 16.57 -3.32
C ASP A 263 5.64 17.22 -4.56
N ALA A 264 6.66 16.58 -5.12
CA ALA A 264 7.26 16.94 -6.40
C ALA A 264 7.39 15.74 -7.33
N THR A 265 7.14 15.99 -8.61
CA THR A 265 7.54 15.07 -9.68
C THR A 265 8.30 15.83 -10.76
N PHE A 266 9.33 15.18 -11.30
CA PHE A 266 10.23 15.77 -12.28
C PHE A 266 9.93 15.22 -13.67
N SER A 267 10.02 16.09 -14.68
CA SER A 267 9.90 15.65 -16.07
C SER A 267 11.19 14.99 -16.52
N SER A 268 11.06 13.83 -17.18
CA SER A 268 12.14 13.13 -17.85
C SER A 268 12.80 13.91 -18.99
N SER A 269 12.22 15.04 -19.40
CA SER A 269 12.72 15.89 -20.49
C SER A 269 13.80 16.88 -20.05
N ALA A 270 14.01 17.07 -18.74
CA ALA A 270 15.01 17.98 -18.20
C ALA A 270 16.03 17.21 -17.34
N VAL A 271 17.29 17.15 -17.77
CA VAL A 271 18.37 16.49 -17.04
C VAL A 271 19.06 17.51 -16.12
N ILE A 272 18.42 17.81 -15.00
CA ILE A 272 18.88 18.76 -13.99
C ILE A 272 18.88 18.03 -12.64
N PRO A 273 19.91 18.19 -11.78
CA PRO A 273 19.89 17.63 -10.44
C PRO A 273 18.62 18.01 -9.67
N ASN A 274 18.05 17.08 -8.89
CA ASN A 274 16.78 17.28 -8.17
C ASN A 274 16.82 18.49 -7.24
N GLN A 275 17.94 18.70 -6.54
CA GLN A 275 18.11 19.85 -5.64
C GLN A 275 18.08 21.18 -6.39
N ASP A 276 18.73 21.27 -7.57
CA ASP A 276 18.74 22.49 -8.38
C ASP A 276 17.36 22.76 -8.97
N ALA A 277 16.68 21.72 -9.46
CA ALA A 277 15.31 21.81 -9.96
C ALA A 277 14.35 22.26 -8.86
N TYR A 278 14.46 21.70 -7.65
CA TYR A 278 13.68 22.12 -6.49
C TYR A 278 13.91 23.60 -6.13
N ASN A 279 15.18 24.03 -6.03
CA ASN A 279 15.54 25.41 -5.70
C ASN A 279 15.06 26.41 -6.77
N ALA A 280 15.01 26.00 -8.04
CA ALA A 280 14.51 26.81 -9.14
C ALA A 280 12.97 26.77 -9.27
N GLY A 281 12.26 25.95 -8.49
CA GLY A 281 10.84 25.68 -8.67
C GLY A 281 10.50 24.90 -9.94
N ALA A 282 11.48 24.25 -10.56
CA ALA A 282 11.37 23.54 -11.84
C ALA A 282 10.86 22.11 -11.69
N TYR A 283 9.70 21.94 -11.04
CA TYR A 283 9.04 20.66 -10.83
C TYR A 283 7.52 20.80 -10.96
N ILE A 284 6.84 19.66 -11.08
CA ILE A 284 5.37 19.62 -11.10
C ILE A 284 4.91 19.35 -9.65
N PRO A 285 4.14 20.24 -9.02
CA PRO A 285 3.71 20.07 -7.64
C PRO A 285 2.54 19.10 -7.50
N ARG A 286 2.39 18.51 -6.31
CA ARG A 286 1.24 17.67 -5.94
C ARG A 286 0.02 18.52 -5.51
N ARG A 287 -1.18 18.04 -5.81
CA ARG A 287 -2.46 18.50 -5.25
C ARG A 287 -3.07 17.47 -4.31
N ASP A 288 -4.08 17.91 -3.57
CA ASP A 288 -4.89 17.05 -2.74
C ASP A 288 -5.44 15.85 -3.53
N GLU A 289 -5.51 14.72 -2.86
CA GLU A 289 -5.96 13.47 -3.46
C GLU A 289 -7.46 13.51 -3.73
N ASN A 290 -7.88 12.85 -4.81
CA ASN A 290 -9.29 12.55 -5.03
C ASN A 290 -9.63 11.23 -4.33
N GLU A 291 -9.89 11.33 -3.03
CA GLU A 291 -10.30 10.21 -2.19
C GLU A 291 -11.74 9.77 -2.52
N PRO A 292 -12.03 8.46 -2.43
CA PRO A 292 -13.37 7.97 -2.59
C PRO A 292 -14.18 8.19 -1.31
N LYS A 293 -15.50 8.03 -1.40
CA LYS A 293 -16.37 8.05 -0.24
C LYS A 293 -16.05 6.88 0.70
N ASP A 294 -16.27 7.09 1.98
CA ASP A 294 -16.09 6.06 3.00
C ASP A 294 -17.03 4.84 2.82
N GLY A 295 -18.26 5.09 2.41
CA GLY A 295 -19.31 4.07 2.20
C GLY A 295 -19.41 3.61 0.74
N GLY A 296 -20.15 2.52 0.52
CA GLY A 296 -20.26 1.87 -0.81
C GLY A 296 -19.51 0.54 -0.87
N GLN A 297 -18.88 0.13 0.23
CA GLN A 297 -17.99 -1.02 0.26
C GLN A 297 -18.62 -2.16 1.04
N TYR A 298 -18.95 -3.26 0.37
CA TYR A 298 -19.72 -4.35 0.95
C TYR A 298 -19.45 -5.67 0.24
N GLY A 299 -19.79 -6.77 0.89
CA GLY A 299 -19.63 -8.06 0.26
C GLY A 299 -20.35 -9.18 0.98
N LEU A 300 -20.49 -10.29 0.24
CA LEU A 300 -21.11 -11.52 0.67
C LEU A 300 -20.24 -12.70 0.21
N LYS A 301 -20.07 -13.67 1.09
CA LYS A 301 -19.40 -14.93 0.79
C LYS A 301 -20.23 -16.07 1.34
N PHE A 302 -20.42 -17.11 0.53
CA PHE A 302 -21.01 -18.37 0.95
C PHE A 302 -19.96 -19.47 0.89
N ASP A 303 -19.88 -20.27 1.95
CA ASP A 303 -18.99 -21.42 2.05
C ASP A 303 -19.85 -22.68 2.27
N TYR A 304 -19.59 -23.72 1.48
CA TYR A 304 -20.19 -25.05 1.63
C TYR A 304 -19.10 -26.09 1.93
N ALA A 305 -19.19 -26.74 3.09
CA ALA A 305 -18.24 -27.73 3.58
C ALA A 305 -18.65 -29.16 3.20
N PHE A 306 -17.64 -29.96 2.85
CA PHE A 306 -17.72 -31.40 2.63
C PHE A 306 -16.85 -32.10 3.69
N PRO A 307 -17.40 -32.42 4.88
CA PRO A 307 -16.60 -32.91 6.01
C PRO A 307 -15.84 -34.20 5.71
N GLU A 308 -16.49 -35.16 5.05
CA GLU A 308 -15.91 -36.47 4.73
C GLU A 308 -14.67 -36.36 3.85
N SER A 309 -14.66 -35.43 2.89
CA SER A 309 -13.55 -35.20 1.98
C SER A 309 -12.57 -34.12 2.47
N LYS A 310 -12.79 -33.57 3.68
CA LYS A 310 -12.04 -32.45 4.26
C LYS A 310 -11.88 -31.30 3.26
N ALA A 311 -12.95 -31.01 2.52
CA ALA A 311 -12.98 -30.01 1.46
C ALA A 311 -14.04 -28.94 1.73
N LYS A 312 -13.84 -27.76 1.14
CA LYS A 312 -14.78 -26.64 1.19
C LYS A 312 -14.76 -25.93 -0.14
N ILE A 313 -15.94 -25.59 -0.66
CA ILE A 313 -16.07 -24.68 -1.80
C ILE A 313 -16.77 -23.41 -1.35
N GLY A 314 -16.52 -22.31 -2.02
CA GLY A 314 -17.20 -21.06 -1.74
C GLY A 314 -17.36 -20.20 -2.97
N THR A 315 -18.33 -19.30 -2.90
CA THR A 315 -18.55 -18.22 -3.86
C THR A 315 -18.59 -16.91 -3.11
N TYR A 316 -18.14 -15.83 -3.74
CA TYR A 316 -18.20 -14.52 -3.13
C TYR A 316 -18.42 -13.42 -4.16
N PHE A 317 -18.99 -12.34 -3.67
CA PHE A 317 -19.09 -11.06 -4.34
C PHE A 317 -18.68 -9.95 -3.37
N PHE A 318 -17.95 -8.94 -3.83
CA PHE A 318 -17.81 -7.70 -3.10
C PHE A 318 -17.60 -6.50 -4.02
N ASN A 319 -18.02 -5.33 -3.55
CA ASN A 319 -17.73 -4.02 -4.11
C ASN A 319 -16.76 -3.30 -3.17
N TYR A 320 -15.68 -2.72 -3.70
CA TYR A 320 -14.72 -1.95 -2.93
C TYR A 320 -14.19 -0.77 -3.74
N HIS A 321 -13.65 0.24 -3.07
CA HIS A 321 -12.92 1.31 -3.74
C HIS A 321 -11.43 0.98 -3.73
N SER A 322 -10.69 1.38 -4.77
CA SER A 322 -9.26 1.11 -4.85
C SER A 322 -8.55 1.61 -3.59
N ARG A 323 -7.63 0.79 -3.08
CA ARG A 323 -6.75 1.20 -1.97
C ARG A 323 -5.42 1.68 -2.49
N LEU A 324 -5.13 1.39 -3.75
CA LEU A 324 -3.91 1.81 -4.41
C LEU A 324 -4.14 3.14 -5.11
N PRO A 325 -3.19 4.07 -5.00
CA PRO A 325 -3.30 5.36 -5.67
C PRO A 325 -3.10 5.21 -7.18
N TYR A 326 -3.91 5.93 -7.95
CA TYR A 326 -3.77 6.09 -9.40
C TYR A 326 -3.28 7.50 -9.69
N TYR A 327 -2.18 7.60 -10.43
CA TYR A 327 -1.54 8.87 -10.74
C TYR A 327 -2.33 9.59 -11.83
N SER A 328 -2.56 10.87 -11.63
CA SER A 328 -3.23 11.73 -12.60
C SER A 328 -2.62 13.12 -12.65
N VAL A 329 -2.78 13.79 -13.79
CA VAL A 329 -2.18 15.10 -14.05
C VAL A 329 -3.23 16.06 -14.60
N THR A 330 -3.35 17.21 -13.94
CA THR A 330 -4.28 18.28 -14.31
C THR A 330 -3.55 19.53 -14.78
N LYS A 331 -4.26 20.30 -15.61
CA LYS A 331 -3.91 21.70 -15.90
C LYS A 331 -4.60 22.58 -14.87
N GLU A 332 -3.86 23.54 -14.34
CA GLU A 332 -4.33 24.48 -13.35
C GLU A 332 -4.82 25.77 -14.04
N ASP A 333 -5.90 26.34 -13.52
CA ASP A 333 -6.50 27.56 -14.06
C ASP A 333 -5.75 28.83 -13.65
N SER A 334 -4.87 28.73 -12.65
CA SER A 334 -4.09 29.84 -12.10
C SER A 334 -2.59 29.55 -12.19
N PRO A 335 -1.76 30.59 -12.41
CA PRO A 335 -0.31 30.44 -12.44
C PRO A 335 0.24 29.77 -11.19
N LEU A 336 1.06 28.74 -11.39
CA LEU A 336 1.78 28.10 -10.30
C LEU A 336 3.15 28.76 -10.10
N PRO A 337 3.62 28.88 -8.84
CA PRO A 337 4.98 29.34 -8.59
C PRO A 337 6.03 28.29 -9.00
N GLN A 338 5.63 27.02 -9.12
CA GLN A 338 6.42 25.93 -9.67
C GLN A 338 6.05 25.64 -11.12
N GLY A 339 7.01 25.20 -11.93
CA GLY A 339 6.75 24.69 -13.27
C GLY A 339 8.03 24.46 -14.06
N ILE A 340 7.98 23.54 -15.02
CA ILE A 340 9.13 23.19 -15.88
C ILE A 340 9.51 24.38 -16.79
N THR A 341 8.52 25.16 -17.22
CA THR A 341 8.66 26.36 -18.05
C THR A 341 7.61 27.38 -17.64
N ALA A 342 7.88 28.68 -17.83
CA ALA A 342 6.91 29.73 -17.52
C ALA A 342 5.57 29.52 -18.26
N GLY A 343 4.46 29.50 -17.52
CA GLY A 343 3.10 29.26 -18.06
C GLY A 343 2.70 27.79 -18.18
N ASN A 344 3.55 26.86 -17.74
CA ASN A 344 3.21 25.44 -17.63
C ASN A 344 2.58 25.14 -16.27
N ASP A 345 1.34 25.59 -16.11
CA ASP A 345 0.55 25.48 -14.88
C ASP A 345 -0.08 24.09 -14.82
N ILE A 346 0.71 23.08 -14.48
CA ILE A 346 0.24 21.71 -14.31
C ILE A 346 0.57 21.21 -12.90
N ALA A 347 -0.27 20.32 -12.40
CA ALA A 347 -0.05 19.65 -11.13
C ALA A 347 -0.42 18.17 -11.27
N TYR A 348 0.13 17.33 -10.40
CA TYR A 348 -0.26 15.94 -10.31
C TYR A 348 -1.02 15.67 -9.02
N PHE A 349 -1.82 14.63 -9.01
CA PHE A 349 -2.53 14.17 -7.83
C PHE A 349 -2.72 12.66 -7.92
N TYR A 350 -3.22 12.07 -6.85
CA TYR A 350 -3.62 10.67 -6.85
C TYR A 350 -5.11 10.56 -6.65
N GLU A 351 -5.72 9.66 -7.39
CA GLU A 351 -7.12 9.30 -7.27
C GLU A 351 -7.31 7.82 -6.98
N TYR A 352 -8.45 7.48 -6.40
CA TYR A 352 -8.74 6.14 -5.93
C TYR A 352 -10.07 5.68 -6.52
N PRO A 353 -10.05 4.95 -7.65
CA PRO A 353 -11.25 4.56 -8.36
C PRO A 353 -12.29 3.88 -7.47
N GLU A 354 -13.55 4.32 -7.58
CA GLU A 354 -14.69 3.77 -6.83
C GLU A 354 -15.28 2.53 -7.50
N ASP A 355 -16.14 1.83 -6.75
CA ASP A 355 -17.03 0.75 -7.21
C ASP A 355 -16.41 -0.38 -8.04
N ILE A 356 -15.26 -0.90 -7.61
CA ILE A 356 -14.64 -2.08 -8.24
C ILE A 356 -15.36 -3.34 -7.76
N GLN A 357 -15.94 -4.08 -8.70
CA GLN A 357 -16.70 -5.29 -8.44
C GLN A 357 -15.84 -6.54 -8.59
N VAL A 358 -15.97 -7.46 -7.64
CA VAL A 358 -15.25 -8.74 -7.68
C VAL A 358 -16.21 -9.89 -7.47
N PHE A 359 -16.21 -10.81 -8.42
CA PHE A 359 -16.89 -12.10 -8.34
C PHE A 359 -15.84 -13.19 -8.19
N GLY A 360 -16.07 -14.20 -7.37
CA GLY A 360 -15.09 -15.28 -7.30
C GLY A 360 -15.55 -16.57 -6.67
N LEU A 361 -14.69 -17.58 -6.87
CA LEU A 361 -14.85 -18.94 -6.41
C LEU A 361 -13.64 -19.33 -5.57
N THR A 362 -13.88 -20.06 -4.48
CA THR A 362 -12.83 -20.63 -3.65
C THR A 362 -12.99 -22.13 -3.53
N ALA A 363 -11.86 -22.84 -3.44
CA ALA A 363 -11.84 -24.23 -3.03
C ALA A 363 -10.66 -24.48 -2.08
N ASP A 364 -10.93 -25.13 -0.96
CA ASP A 364 -9.91 -25.57 0.00
C ASP A 364 -10.02 -27.09 0.17
N LYS A 365 -8.87 -27.76 0.25
CA LYS A 365 -8.81 -29.19 0.59
C LYS A 365 -7.60 -29.50 1.45
N THR A 366 -7.84 -30.24 2.53
CA THR A 366 -6.79 -30.79 3.38
C THR A 366 -6.49 -32.23 2.97
N PHE A 367 -5.24 -32.48 2.59
CA PHE A 367 -4.70 -33.81 2.32
C PHE A 367 -3.94 -34.28 3.57
N GLU A 368 -4.50 -35.25 4.27
CA GLU A 368 -3.94 -35.77 5.51
C GLU A 368 -2.50 -36.28 5.33
N GLY A 369 -1.60 -35.86 6.21
CA GLY A 369 -0.17 -36.18 6.14
C GLY A 369 0.60 -35.48 5.02
N VAL A 370 -0.06 -34.74 4.12
CA VAL A 370 0.59 -34.07 2.97
C VAL A 370 0.55 -32.54 3.11
N GLY A 371 -0.62 -31.96 3.36
CA GLY A 371 -0.77 -30.51 3.46
C GLY A 371 -2.14 -29.99 3.07
N ASN A 372 -2.21 -28.71 2.71
CA ASN A 372 -3.44 -28.05 2.30
C ASN A 372 -3.28 -27.46 0.90
N LEU A 373 -4.31 -27.62 0.06
CA LEU A 373 -4.44 -26.91 -1.20
C LEU A 373 -5.55 -25.87 -1.06
N ALA A 374 -5.28 -24.64 -1.47
CA ALA A 374 -6.26 -23.56 -1.55
C ALA A 374 -6.23 -22.97 -2.97
N LEU A 375 -7.41 -22.78 -3.54
CA LEU A 375 -7.63 -22.20 -4.85
C LEU A 375 -8.57 -21.01 -4.71
N ASN A 376 -8.27 -19.95 -5.47
CA ASN A 376 -9.09 -18.76 -5.54
C ASN A 376 -9.09 -18.26 -6.98
N LEU A 377 -10.28 -18.13 -7.56
CA LEU A 377 -10.51 -17.57 -8.88
C LEU A 377 -11.35 -16.30 -8.71
N SER A 378 -10.87 -15.19 -9.25
CA SER A 378 -11.52 -13.88 -9.17
C SER A 378 -11.74 -13.31 -10.57
N TYR A 379 -12.88 -12.70 -10.80
CA TYR A 379 -13.24 -11.96 -12.01
C TYR A 379 -13.60 -10.51 -11.62
N LEU A 380 -12.93 -9.56 -12.28
CA LEU A 380 -13.02 -8.12 -12.01
C LEU A 380 -13.35 -7.43 -13.35
N PRO A 381 -14.63 -7.19 -13.67
CA PRO A 381 -15.04 -6.65 -14.97
C PRO A 381 -14.65 -5.18 -15.17
N ASP A 382 -14.37 -4.46 -14.08
CA ASP A 382 -14.18 -3.02 -13.99
C ASP A 382 -12.88 -2.68 -13.22
N MET A 383 -11.83 -3.47 -13.40
CA MET A 383 -10.54 -3.22 -12.77
C MET A 383 -9.83 -2.04 -13.46
N PRO A 384 -9.57 -0.93 -12.75
CA PRO A 384 -8.86 0.21 -13.34
C PRO A 384 -7.40 -0.13 -13.63
N ILE A 385 -6.92 0.24 -14.81
CA ILE A 385 -5.55 0.06 -15.28
C ILE A 385 -4.88 1.41 -15.50
N GLN A 386 -3.81 1.66 -14.75
CA GLN A 386 -3.00 2.89 -14.83
C GLN A 386 -2.34 3.00 -16.22
N ILE A 387 -2.57 4.12 -16.90
CA ILE A 387 -1.80 4.47 -18.09
C ILE A 387 -0.38 4.87 -17.65
N ASN A 388 0.62 4.60 -18.49
CA ASN A 388 2.02 4.92 -18.21
C ASN A 388 2.20 6.38 -17.73
N THR A 389 2.71 6.57 -16.51
CA THR A 389 2.73 7.88 -15.85
C THR A 389 3.69 8.88 -16.52
N PRO A 390 4.92 8.52 -16.95
CA PRO A 390 5.73 9.43 -17.77
C PRO A 390 5.07 9.91 -19.05
N ASP A 391 4.38 9.03 -19.79
CA ASP A 391 3.67 9.39 -21.01
C ASP A 391 2.52 10.37 -20.70
N LEU A 392 1.78 10.11 -19.61
CA LEU A 392 0.70 10.99 -19.15
C LEU A 392 1.22 12.39 -18.83
N THR A 393 2.26 12.48 -17.99
CA THR A 393 2.87 13.74 -17.58
C THR A 393 3.44 14.48 -18.78
N THR A 394 4.14 13.79 -19.67
CA THR A 394 4.75 14.40 -20.86
C THR A 394 3.68 14.93 -21.81
N ALA A 395 2.60 14.17 -22.04
CA ALA A 395 1.49 14.62 -22.87
C ALA A 395 0.86 15.91 -22.33
N ARG A 396 0.64 16.00 -21.01
CA ARG A 396 0.09 17.19 -20.36
C ARG A 396 1.02 18.40 -20.42
N VAL A 397 2.33 18.19 -20.21
CA VAL A 397 3.34 19.23 -20.39
C VAL A 397 3.32 19.80 -21.82
N LEU A 398 3.24 18.94 -22.83
CA LEU A 398 3.19 19.35 -24.23
C LEU A 398 1.90 20.12 -24.56
N GLU A 399 0.76 19.64 -24.07
CA GLU A 399 -0.55 20.29 -24.21
C GLU A 399 -0.55 21.69 -23.57
N ALA A 400 -0.03 21.82 -22.35
CA ALA A 400 0.08 23.10 -21.65
C ALA A 400 0.94 24.11 -22.43
N ASN A 401 1.97 23.63 -23.15
CA ASN A 401 2.83 24.45 -24.02
C ASN A 401 2.25 24.72 -25.42
N GLY A 402 0.99 24.35 -25.68
CA GLY A 402 0.32 24.58 -26.97
C GLY A 402 0.84 23.72 -28.11
N VAL A 403 1.56 22.62 -27.82
CA VAL A 403 2.00 21.66 -28.82
C VAL A 403 0.79 20.84 -29.26
N PRO A 404 0.44 20.79 -30.57
CA PRO A 404 -0.71 20.04 -31.04
C PRO A 404 -0.60 18.54 -30.70
N ALA A 405 -1.69 17.91 -30.26
CA ALA A 405 -1.74 16.48 -29.94
C ALA A 405 -1.23 15.58 -31.09
N ALA A 406 -1.35 16.03 -32.35
CA ALA A 406 -0.80 15.35 -33.53
C ALA A 406 0.74 15.29 -33.58
N ALA A 407 1.44 16.22 -32.92
CA ALA A 407 2.89 16.24 -32.77
C ALA A 407 3.39 15.38 -31.59
N ALA A 408 2.48 14.99 -30.68
CA ALA A 408 2.72 14.05 -29.57
C ALA A 408 2.51 12.58 -29.99
N SER A 409 2.66 12.26 -31.29
CA SER A 409 2.40 10.93 -31.85
C SER A 409 3.26 9.86 -31.15
N GLY A 410 2.60 8.93 -30.46
CA GLY A 410 3.24 7.86 -29.67
C GLY A 410 3.07 8.01 -28.15
N LEU A 411 2.56 9.14 -27.67
CA LEU A 411 2.17 9.35 -26.27
C LEU A 411 0.69 9.04 -26.05
N ALA A 412 0.31 8.69 -24.81
CA ALA A 412 -1.08 8.48 -24.44
C ALA A 412 -1.90 9.77 -24.68
N THR A 413 -3.01 9.65 -25.41
CA THR A 413 -3.94 10.76 -25.63
C THR A 413 -4.95 10.76 -24.51
N ILE A 414 -4.91 11.79 -23.65
CA ILE A 414 -5.79 11.86 -22.49
C ILE A 414 -6.79 13.00 -22.69
N PRO A 415 -8.11 12.75 -22.67
CA PRO A 415 -9.11 13.80 -22.70
C PRO A 415 -8.95 14.80 -21.55
N GLN A 416 -9.34 16.05 -21.78
CA GLN A 416 -9.37 17.06 -20.73
C GLN A 416 -10.52 16.74 -19.76
N GLY A 417 -10.23 16.55 -18.47
CA GLY A 417 -11.23 16.40 -17.41
C GLY A 417 -11.70 14.98 -17.06
N THR A 418 -10.95 13.91 -17.38
CA THR A 418 -11.28 12.54 -16.94
C THR A 418 -10.06 11.67 -16.73
N ILE A 419 -10.02 11.01 -15.56
CA ILE A 419 -9.61 9.62 -15.31
C ILE A 419 -8.43 9.15 -16.19
N ASP A 420 -7.21 9.24 -15.65
CA ASP A 420 -5.97 8.84 -16.35
C ASP A 420 -5.70 7.31 -16.29
N TYR A 421 -6.78 6.54 -16.16
CA TYR A 421 -6.80 5.07 -16.15
C TYR A 421 -7.94 4.54 -17.03
N VAL A 422 -7.90 3.27 -17.42
CA VAL A 422 -8.94 2.63 -18.24
C VAL A 422 -9.60 1.47 -17.48
N TYR A 423 -10.90 1.26 -17.70
CA TYR A 423 -11.67 0.14 -17.14
C TYR A 423 -11.62 -1.09 -18.05
#